data_AF-A0AAV8YC93-F1
#
_entry.id   AF-A0AAV8YC93-F1
#
_cell.length_a   1.000
_cell.length_b   1.000
_cell.length_c   1.000
_cell.angle_alpha   90.00
_cell.angle_beta   90.00
_cell.angle_gamma   90.00
#
_symmetry.space_group_name_H-M   'P 1'
#
loop_
_entity.id
_entity.type
_entity.pdbx_description
1 polymer ?
#
loop_
_entity_poly.entity_id
_entity_poly.type
_entity_poly.pdbx_seq_one_letter_code
_entity_poly.pdbx_strand_id
1 'polypeptide(L)'
;MLNCSSLLTLLVFSLIEQGSSNVMLSSTNQTLTRHSLSLCIVEACRRFFSTDFETITFSQPLAQVNANVQSSIMVSHILLPLLGEENRWTFFIKNLLDFSTSTPHEKSYSYIIQIRKEGELAENVKRLKKFFSWNPHAKFLVMSPTVFSNPRRMAVKAIRVLWEHNVINAAVLLVNGKDMKRYDVYTWEPYSNSSCADNFGTTRAVDSCSFGIIEGDRSWFEEKISKKLYNCSVKVNYIKWPPYMKEVTNGLQYWISRFNSGSDFVVIFIYSINNTFVLVFSFSLTSAPPIFCYDPTNIPSI
;
A
#
# COMPACT_ATOMS: atom_id res chain seq x y z
N MET A 1 -33.04 40.38 -2.16
CA MET A 1 -33.13 41.38 -1.08
C MET A 1 -33.47 40.67 0.22
N LEU A 2 -32.87 41.14 1.30
CA LEU A 2 -32.70 40.50 2.61
C LEU A 2 -33.98 40.33 3.46
N ASN A 3 -33.93 39.27 4.28
CA ASN A 3 -34.33 39.13 5.70
C ASN A 3 -35.79 39.34 6.17
N CYS A 4 -36.31 38.39 6.98
CA CYS A 4 -36.11 38.43 8.45
C CYS A 4 -36.72 37.21 9.20
N SER A 5 -35.91 36.63 10.09
CA SER A 5 -36.22 36.08 11.43
C SER A 5 -37.41 35.13 11.69
N SER A 6 -37.12 33.90 12.13
CA SER A 6 -37.35 33.38 13.52
C SER A 6 -37.40 31.84 13.56
N LEU A 7 -37.20 31.25 14.76
CA LEU A 7 -36.88 29.85 15.11
C LEU A 7 -35.38 29.54 15.00
N LEU A 8 -34.54 29.65 16.03
CA LEU A 8 -34.70 29.36 17.47
C LEU A 8 -35.17 27.93 17.74
N THR A 9 -34.23 26.97 17.65
CA THR A 9 -34.31 25.71 18.40
C THR A 9 -33.01 25.53 19.18
N LEU A 10 -33.07 25.93 20.45
CA LEU A 10 -32.16 25.59 21.52
C LEU A 10 -32.11 24.06 21.66
N LEU A 11 -30.97 23.43 21.37
CA LEU A 11 -30.62 22.15 21.99
C LEU A 11 -29.72 22.43 23.19
N VAL A 12 -30.37 22.33 24.35
CA VAL A 12 -29.82 22.41 25.69
C VAL A 12 -28.83 21.26 25.88
N PHE A 13 -27.53 21.56 25.90
CA PHE A 13 -26.53 20.68 26.49
C PHE A 13 -26.71 20.75 28.01
N SER A 14 -27.39 19.76 28.57
CA SER A 14 -27.38 19.52 30.00
C SER A 14 -26.01 18.97 30.39
N LEU A 15 -25.24 19.80 31.09
CA LEU A 15 -24.07 19.39 31.85
C LEU A 15 -24.54 18.44 32.96
N ILE A 16 -24.21 17.16 32.84
CA ILE A 16 -24.14 16.25 33.99
C ILE A 16 -22.69 16.32 34.48
N GLU A 17 -22.44 17.27 35.37
CA GLU A 17 -21.36 17.16 36.34
C GLU A 17 -21.83 16.27 37.48
N GLN A 18 -21.32 15.04 37.52
CA GLN A 18 -21.09 14.34 38.79
C GLN A 18 -20.08 13.21 38.59
N GLY A 19 -18.86 13.44 39.10
CA GLY A 19 -17.95 12.40 39.56
C GLY A 19 -17.14 11.64 38.49
N SER A 20 -16.00 12.19 38.06
CA SER A 20 -14.73 11.46 37.93
C SER A 20 -13.67 12.32 37.24
N SER A 21 -12.84 13.01 38.04
CA SER A 21 -11.69 13.76 37.56
C SER A 21 -10.64 12.87 36.87
N ASN A 22 -10.72 11.54 37.00
CA ASN A 22 -9.83 10.58 36.35
C ASN A 22 -10.34 10.06 35.00
N VAL A 23 -11.66 10.08 34.75
CA VAL A 23 -12.24 9.61 33.47
C VAL A 23 -12.16 10.70 32.39
N MET A 24 -12.31 11.97 32.77
CA MET A 24 -12.31 13.11 31.84
C MET A 24 -10.91 13.45 31.30
N LEU A 25 -9.85 13.27 32.09
CA LEU A 25 -8.47 13.44 31.63
C LEU A 25 -8.04 12.33 30.63
N SER A 26 -8.56 11.12 30.81
CA SER A 26 -8.31 9.99 29.89
C SER A 26 -8.97 10.21 28.52
N SER A 27 -10.20 10.72 28.48
CA SER A 27 -10.89 10.98 27.20
C SER A 27 -10.20 12.07 26.38
N THR A 28 -9.76 13.16 27.02
CA THR A 28 -9.11 14.29 26.31
C THR A 28 -7.76 13.88 25.72
N ASN A 29 -6.95 13.12 26.47
CA ASN A 29 -5.66 12.62 25.97
C ASN A 29 -5.83 11.61 24.83
N GLN A 30 -6.86 10.75 24.88
CA GLN A 30 -7.16 9.84 23.78
C GLN A 30 -7.62 10.58 22.52
N THR A 31 -8.48 11.59 22.65
CA THR A 31 -8.92 12.41 21.51
C THR A 31 -7.75 13.15 20.87
N LEU A 32 -6.90 13.78 21.68
CA LEU A 32 -5.70 14.47 21.20
C LEU A 32 -4.72 13.52 20.49
N THR A 33 -4.55 12.32 21.03
CA THR A 33 -3.74 11.26 20.42
C THR A 33 -4.30 10.88 19.04
N ARG A 34 -5.59 10.60 18.96
CA ARG A 34 -6.25 10.23 17.69
C ARG A 34 -6.18 11.36 16.66
N HIS A 35 -6.35 12.59 17.09
CA HIS A 35 -6.22 13.77 16.24
C HIS A 35 -4.80 13.89 15.67
N SER A 36 -3.78 13.78 16.53
CA SER A 36 -2.36 13.79 16.13
C SER A 36 -2.06 12.73 15.06
N LEU A 37 -2.47 11.49 15.32
CA LEU A 37 -2.25 10.36 14.40
C LEU A 37 -3.02 10.54 13.08
N SER A 38 -4.24 11.09 13.12
CA SER A 38 -5.05 11.35 11.92
C SER A 38 -4.40 12.41 11.03
N LEU A 39 -3.92 13.51 11.62
CA LEU A 39 -3.19 14.55 10.90
C LEU A 39 -1.94 14.01 10.20
N CYS A 40 -1.23 13.08 10.82
CA CYS A 40 -0.07 12.44 10.20
C CYS A 40 -0.41 11.64 8.94
N ILE A 41 -1.58 11.00 8.91
CA ILE A 41 -2.02 10.25 7.73
C ILE A 41 -2.44 11.22 6.62
N VAL A 42 -3.14 12.32 6.96
CA VAL A 42 -3.49 13.37 6.01
C VAL A 42 -2.23 13.97 5.39
N GLU A 43 -1.23 14.30 6.21
CA GLU A 43 0.03 14.87 5.73
C GLU A 43 0.82 13.88 4.87
N ALA A 44 0.82 12.60 5.24
CA ALA A 44 1.39 11.55 4.40
C ALA A 44 0.72 11.48 3.02
N CYS A 45 -0.61 11.55 2.98
CA CYS A 45 -1.35 11.60 1.72
C CYS A 45 -0.96 12.85 0.91
N ARG A 46 -0.94 14.04 1.52
CA ARG A 46 -0.56 15.30 0.83
C ARG A 46 0.83 15.22 0.21
N ARG A 47 1.78 14.70 0.97
CA ARG A 47 3.18 14.66 0.58
C ARG A 47 3.48 13.58 -0.44
N PHE A 48 2.82 12.42 -0.36
CA PHE A 48 3.21 11.24 -1.14
C PHE A 48 2.17 10.77 -2.16
N PHE A 49 0.91 11.18 -2.07
CA PHE A 49 -0.16 10.87 -3.03
C PHE A 49 -0.50 12.13 -3.85
N SER A 50 0.52 12.63 -4.56
CA SER A 50 0.50 13.98 -5.14
C SER A 50 -0.20 14.08 -6.51
N THR A 51 -0.82 13.00 -7.00
CA THR A 51 -1.51 13.05 -8.30
C THR A 51 -2.93 13.59 -8.09
N ASP A 52 -3.28 14.66 -8.81
CA ASP A 52 -4.64 15.19 -8.79
C ASP A 52 -5.62 14.11 -9.28
N PHE A 53 -6.75 13.98 -8.61
CA PHE A 53 -7.79 12.97 -8.85
C PHE A 53 -7.33 11.53 -8.64
N GLU A 54 -6.24 11.32 -7.90
CA GLU A 54 -5.78 9.98 -7.55
C GLU A 54 -6.86 9.20 -6.79
N THR A 55 -7.10 7.96 -7.22
CA THR A 55 -8.00 7.03 -6.53
C THR A 55 -7.26 6.37 -5.36
N ILE A 56 -7.71 6.67 -4.14
CA ILE A 56 -7.19 6.08 -2.90
C ILE A 56 -8.19 5.05 -2.37
N THR A 57 -7.76 3.79 -2.27
CA THR A 57 -8.55 2.73 -1.62
C THR A 57 -8.24 2.69 -0.13
N PHE A 58 -9.26 2.91 0.70
CA PHE A 58 -9.17 2.77 2.15
C PHE A 58 -9.74 1.43 2.60
N SER A 59 -8.89 0.61 3.23
CA SER A 59 -9.25 -0.70 3.78
C SER A 59 -9.38 -0.62 5.30
N GLN A 60 -10.59 -0.89 5.78
CA GLN A 60 -10.88 -0.94 7.21
C GLN A 60 -10.35 -2.26 7.86
N PRO A 61 -9.99 -2.23 9.15
CA PRO A 61 -9.68 -3.41 9.95
C PRO A 61 -10.83 -4.42 9.98
N LEU A 62 -10.53 -5.70 9.78
CA LEU A 62 -11.45 -6.84 9.82
C LEU A 62 -12.12 -7.00 11.18
N ALA A 63 -11.41 -6.66 12.27
CA ALA A 63 -11.96 -6.77 13.62
C ALA A 63 -13.14 -5.83 13.87
N GLN A 64 -13.37 -4.81 13.03
CA GLN A 64 -14.55 -3.94 13.12
C GLN A 64 -15.82 -4.61 12.63
N VAL A 65 -15.71 -5.57 11.72
CA VAL A 65 -16.88 -6.03 10.96
C VAL A 65 -17.68 -7.09 11.72
N ASN A 66 -17.14 -7.63 12.83
CA ASN A 66 -17.76 -8.70 13.61
C ASN A 66 -18.04 -8.37 15.09
N ALA A 67 -17.78 -7.15 15.58
CA ALA A 67 -18.11 -6.78 16.97
C ALA A 67 -18.31 -5.28 17.18
N ASN A 68 -19.33 -4.92 17.97
CA ASN A 68 -19.57 -3.59 18.55
C ASN A 68 -18.29 -3.06 19.22
N VAL A 69 -17.50 -2.20 18.55
CA VAL A 69 -16.29 -1.61 19.15
C VAL A 69 -16.09 -0.16 18.68
N GLN A 70 -16.47 0.79 19.53
CA GLN A 70 -16.34 2.26 19.39
C GLN A 70 -14.92 2.79 19.11
N SER A 71 -13.86 1.99 19.26
CA SER A 71 -12.47 2.45 19.16
C SER A 71 -11.96 2.64 17.72
N SER A 72 -12.61 2.04 16.73
CA SER A 72 -12.25 2.18 15.30
C SER A 72 -12.96 3.33 14.64
N ILE A 73 -14.25 3.37 14.97
CA ILE A 73 -15.24 4.35 14.60
C ILE A 73 -14.57 5.73 14.71
N MET A 74 -13.88 6.06 15.81
CA MET A 74 -13.31 7.39 15.96
C MET A 74 -12.09 7.77 15.09
N VAL A 75 -11.08 6.91 14.84
CA VAL A 75 -9.96 7.33 13.97
C VAL A 75 -10.43 7.45 12.53
N SER A 76 -11.28 6.54 12.05
CA SER A 76 -11.90 6.68 10.73
C SER A 76 -12.86 7.89 10.68
N HIS A 77 -13.58 8.21 11.75
CA HIS A 77 -14.45 9.39 11.80
C HIS A 77 -13.71 10.73 11.89
N ILE A 78 -12.47 10.77 12.37
CA ILE A 78 -11.66 11.99 12.31
C ILE A 78 -10.93 12.05 10.97
N LEU A 79 -10.31 10.95 10.56
CA LEU A 79 -9.51 10.88 9.35
C LEU A 79 -10.32 11.10 8.08
N LEU A 80 -11.46 10.43 7.91
CA LEU A 80 -12.22 10.49 6.65
C LEU A 80 -12.76 11.90 6.36
N PRO A 81 -13.30 12.66 7.34
CA PRO A 81 -13.63 14.06 7.11
C PRO A 81 -12.43 14.92 6.78
N LEU A 82 -11.30 14.78 7.50
CA LEU A 82 -10.09 15.55 7.20
C LEU A 82 -9.54 15.25 5.79
N LEU A 83 -9.66 14.00 5.34
CA LEU A 83 -9.32 13.61 3.98
C LEU A 83 -10.34 14.10 2.95
N GLY A 84 -11.62 14.17 3.30
CA GLY A 84 -12.69 14.67 2.42
C GLY A 84 -12.66 16.18 2.22
N GLU A 85 -12.08 16.93 3.17
CA GLU A 85 -11.79 18.36 2.99
C GLU A 85 -10.72 18.60 1.90
N GLU A 86 -9.84 17.62 1.68
CA GLU A 86 -8.86 17.63 0.60
C GLU A 86 -9.54 17.23 -0.72
N ASN A 87 -10.05 18.22 -1.47
CA ASN A 87 -10.71 18.05 -2.79
C ASN A 87 -9.81 17.45 -3.90
N ARG A 88 -8.64 16.92 -3.56
CA ARG A 88 -7.65 16.37 -4.49
C ARG A 88 -7.85 14.90 -4.83
N TRP A 89 -8.54 14.15 -3.99
CA TRP A 89 -8.58 12.68 -4.09
C TRP A 89 -9.99 12.11 -4.14
N THR A 90 -10.12 10.97 -4.82
CA THR A 90 -11.34 10.17 -4.77
C THR A 90 -11.11 8.96 -3.85
N PHE A 91 -11.86 8.89 -2.76
CA PHE A 91 -11.73 7.81 -1.78
C PHE A 91 -12.74 6.69 -2.01
N PHE A 92 -12.23 5.46 -2.09
CA PHE A 92 -13.07 4.26 -2.09
C PHE A 92 -12.88 3.52 -0.77
N ILE A 93 -13.92 3.53 0.07
CA ILE A 93 -13.95 2.76 1.29
C ILE A 93 -14.42 1.35 0.92
N LYS A 94 -13.52 0.37 1.01
CA LYS A 94 -13.83 -1.01 0.66
C LYS A 94 -14.26 -1.80 1.90
N ASN A 95 -15.50 -2.27 1.89
CA ASN A 95 -15.94 -3.32 2.81
C ASN A 95 -15.40 -4.66 2.32
N LEU A 96 -14.46 -5.25 3.05
CA LEU A 96 -13.81 -6.51 2.66
C LEU A 96 -14.66 -7.76 2.89
N LEU A 97 -15.91 -7.64 3.31
CA LEU A 97 -16.87 -8.75 3.36
C LEU A 97 -17.77 -8.84 2.14
N ASP A 98 -17.99 -7.73 1.44
CA ASP A 98 -18.85 -7.70 0.27
C ASP A 98 -17.99 -7.83 -0.99
N PHE A 99 -18.16 -8.96 -1.69
CA PHE A 99 -17.53 -9.22 -2.99
C PHE A 99 -18.49 -8.92 -4.14
N SER A 100 -19.58 -8.18 -3.89
CA SER A 100 -20.48 -7.77 -4.96
C SER A 100 -19.67 -7.16 -6.09
N THR A 101 -20.02 -7.59 -7.31
CA THR A 101 -19.29 -7.31 -8.54
C THR A 101 -19.26 -5.81 -8.76
N SER A 102 -18.28 -5.13 -8.18
CA SER A 102 -18.01 -3.74 -8.50
C SER A 102 -17.72 -3.70 -9.98
N THR A 103 -18.36 -2.77 -10.69
CA THR A 103 -18.06 -2.47 -12.09
C THR A 103 -16.54 -2.36 -12.26
N PRO A 104 -15.99 -2.66 -13.46
CA PRO A 104 -14.57 -2.50 -13.71
C PRO A 104 -14.19 -1.03 -13.51
N HIS A 105 -13.77 -0.72 -12.29
CA HIS A 105 -13.23 0.56 -11.91
C HIS A 105 -11.75 0.59 -12.26
N GLU A 106 -11.26 1.79 -12.48
CA GLU A 106 -9.84 2.06 -12.64
C GLU A 106 -9.03 1.46 -11.47
N LYS A 107 -7.81 1.02 -11.79
CA LYS A 107 -6.90 0.47 -10.79
C LYS A 107 -6.59 1.55 -9.75
N SER A 108 -6.60 1.18 -8.47
CA SER A 108 -6.21 2.14 -7.44
C SER A 108 -4.73 2.45 -7.55
N TYR A 109 -4.39 3.73 -7.39
CA TYR A 109 -3.01 4.21 -7.45
C TYR A 109 -2.35 4.22 -6.06
N SER A 110 -3.17 4.33 -5.01
CA SER A 110 -2.74 4.29 -3.62
C SER A 110 -3.72 3.51 -2.74
N TYR A 111 -3.17 2.91 -1.69
CA TYR A 111 -3.89 2.12 -0.69
C TYR A 111 -3.54 2.60 0.71
N ILE A 112 -4.55 2.80 1.54
CA ILE A 112 -4.40 2.97 2.98
C ILE A 112 -5.03 1.75 3.65
N ILE A 113 -4.23 0.97 4.37
CA ILE A 113 -4.68 -0.23 5.06
C ILE A 113 -4.50 -0.06 6.56
N GLN A 114 -5.61 -0.04 7.28
CA GLN A 114 -5.57 0.02 8.73
C GLN A 114 -5.60 -1.39 9.34
N ILE A 115 -4.69 -1.64 10.27
CA ILE A 115 -4.62 -2.89 11.05
C ILE A 115 -4.63 -2.61 12.55
N ARG A 116 -4.98 -3.60 13.35
CA ARG A 116 -5.09 -3.54 14.82
C ARG A 116 -4.31 -4.64 15.51
N LYS A 117 -4.25 -5.80 14.87
CA LYS A 117 -3.60 -6.99 15.40
C LYS A 117 -2.68 -7.62 14.37
N GLU A 118 -1.78 -8.44 14.87
CA GLU A 118 -0.95 -9.28 14.01
C GLU A 118 -1.82 -10.21 13.16
N GLY A 119 -1.41 -10.45 11.92
CA GLY A 119 -2.11 -11.33 10.96
C GLY A 119 -3.25 -10.67 10.17
N GLU A 120 -3.79 -9.54 10.65
CA GLU A 120 -4.90 -8.85 9.98
C GLU A 120 -4.53 -8.32 8.59
N LEU A 121 -3.28 -7.87 8.41
CA LEU A 121 -2.80 -7.41 7.11
C LEU A 121 -2.86 -8.50 6.04
N ALA A 122 -2.49 -9.74 6.39
CA ALA A 122 -2.46 -10.85 5.44
C ALA A 122 -3.87 -11.16 4.92
N GLU A 123 -4.85 -11.18 5.82
CA GLU A 123 -6.25 -11.36 5.45
C GLU A 123 -6.80 -10.16 4.66
N ASN A 124 -6.43 -8.92 5.01
CA ASN A 124 -6.81 -7.73 4.25
C ASN A 124 -6.30 -7.79 2.81
N VAL A 125 -5.01 -8.06 2.61
CA VAL A 125 -4.40 -8.14 1.28
C VAL A 125 -5.00 -9.29 0.47
N LYS A 126 -5.20 -10.46 1.08
CA LYS A 126 -5.85 -11.61 0.44
C LYS A 126 -7.25 -11.28 -0.09
N ARG A 127 -8.01 -10.45 0.63
CA ARG A 127 -9.34 -9.99 0.22
C ARG A 127 -9.27 -8.89 -0.83
N LEU A 128 -8.38 -7.90 -0.65
CA LEU A 128 -8.15 -6.81 -1.61
C LEU A 128 -7.77 -7.34 -3.00
N LYS A 129 -6.97 -8.40 -3.07
CA LYS A 129 -6.58 -9.06 -4.33
C LYS A 129 -7.74 -9.62 -5.15
N LYS A 130 -8.91 -9.81 -4.54
CA LYS A 130 -10.09 -10.30 -5.26
C LYS A 130 -10.80 -9.19 -6.05
N PHE A 131 -10.49 -7.93 -5.79
CA PHE A 131 -11.08 -6.80 -6.52
C PHE A 131 -10.31 -6.54 -7.82
N PHE A 132 -11.03 -6.23 -8.90
CA PHE A 132 -10.44 -5.86 -10.19
C PHE A 132 -9.54 -4.62 -10.12
N SER A 133 -9.80 -3.72 -9.16
CA SER A 133 -9.00 -2.52 -8.93
C SER A 133 -7.65 -2.80 -8.26
N TRP A 134 -7.36 -4.05 -7.85
CA TRP A 134 -6.10 -4.44 -7.21
C TRP A 134 -4.90 -4.07 -8.08
N ASN A 135 -3.97 -3.32 -7.49
CA ASN A 135 -2.75 -2.88 -8.14
C ASN A 135 -1.58 -3.05 -7.17
N PRO A 136 -0.73 -4.08 -7.34
CA PRO A 136 0.41 -4.30 -6.46
C PRO A 136 1.53 -3.27 -6.63
N HIS A 137 1.51 -2.48 -7.72
CA HIS A 137 2.50 -1.44 -7.99
C HIS A 137 2.14 -0.08 -7.39
N ALA A 138 0.92 0.05 -6.85
CA ALA A 138 0.46 1.22 -6.12
C ALA A 138 1.28 1.50 -4.86
N LYS A 139 1.11 2.69 -4.27
CA LYS A 139 1.68 3.02 -2.96
C LYS A 139 0.80 2.45 -1.85
N PHE A 140 1.39 1.71 -0.92
CA PHE A 140 0.69 1.11 0.21
C PHE A 140 1.13 1.76 1.52
N LEU A 141 0.22 2.49 2.14
CA LEU A 141 0.36 3.03 3.48
C LEU A 141 -0.35 2.10 4.47
N VAL A 142 0.39 1.27 5.18
CA VAL A 142 -0.16 0.44 6.26
C VAL A 142 -0.05 1.23 7.56
N MET A 143 -1.14 1.34 8.30
CA MET A 143 -1.15 2.06 9.56
C MET A 143 -1.80 1.25 10.67
N SER A 144 -1.37 1.50 11.90
CA SER A 144 -2.03 0.93 13.05
C SER A 144 -2.10 1.90 14.21
N PRO A 145 -3.31 2.27 14.69
CA PRO A 145 -3.44 3.12 15.87
C PRO A 145 -3.20 2.36 17.19
N THR A 146 -2.90 1.05 17.14
CA THR A 146 -2.63 0.24 18.32
C THR A 146 -1.12 0.19 18.60
N VAL A 147 -0.77 0.22 19.88
CA VAL A 147 0.63 0.07 20.32
C VAL A 147 0.97 -1.42 20.30
N PHE A 148 2.04 -1.77 19.58
CA PHE A 148 2.59 -3.13 19.59
C PHE A 148 3.78 -3.21 20.55
N SER A 149 3.95 -4.37 21.20
CA SER A 149 5.10 -4.62 22.09
C SER A 149 6.45 -4.53 21.38
N ASN A 150 6.50 -4.90 20.10
CA ASN A 150 7.68 -4.76 19.26
C ASN A 150 7.28 -4.19 17.88
N PRO A 151 7.24 -2.87 17.71
CA PRO A 151 6.80 -2.24 16.46
C PRO A 151 7.69 -2.61 15.28
N ARG A 152 9.01 -2.68 15.47
CA ARG A 152 9.94 -3.12 14.40
C ARG A 152 9.62 -4.53 13.90
N ARG A 153 9.38 -5.49 14.80
CA ARG A 153 8.99 -6.86 14.43
C ARG A 153 7.65 -6.87 13.68
N MET A 154 6.69 -6.05 14.10
CA MET A 154 5.41 -5.91 13.40
C MET A 154 5.60 -5.32 11.99
N ALA A 155 6.44 -4.29 11.84
CA ALA A 155 6.77 -3.72 10.53
C ALA A 155 7.43 -4.75 9.60
N VAL A 156 8.39 -5.54 10.09
CA VAL A 156 9.01 -6.64 9.32
C VAL A 156 7.96 -7.64 8.83
N LYS A 157 7.03 -8.05 9.69
CA LYS A 157 5.94 -8.95 9.31
C LYS A 157 5.02 -8.32 8.28
N ALA A 158 4.67 -7.04 8.46
CA ALA A 158 3.81 -6.32 7.53
C ALA A 158 4.44 -6.21 6.13
N ILE A 159 5.71 -5.82 6.06
CA ILE A 159 6.46 -5.70 4.80
C ILE A 159 6.60 -7.06 4.12
N ARG A 160 6.89 -8.13 4.88
CA ARG A 160 6.95 -9.49 4.33
C ARG A 160 5.63 -9.90 3.69
N VAL A 161 4.52 -9.68 4.39
CA VAL A 161 3.18 -9.98 3.86
C VAL A 161 2.92 -9.21 2.56
N LEU A 162 3.28 -7.93 2.49
CA LEU A 162 3.12 -7.13 1.27
C LEU A 162 4.00 -7.67 0.13
N TRP A 163 5.26 -8.00 0.42
CA TRP A 163 6.21 -8.54 -0.54
C TRP A 163 5.75 -9.89 -1.13
N GLU A 164 5.23 -10.81 -0.30
CA GLU A 164 4.65 -12.09 -0.73
C GLU A 164 3.47 -11.90 -1.71
N HIS A 165 2.87 -10.70 -1.72
CA HIS A 165 1.80 -10.31 -2.62
C HIS A 165 2.26 -9.35 -3.73
N ASN A 166 3.56 -9.31 -4.00
CA ASN A 166 4.23 -8.47 -5.02
C ASN A 166 4.09 -6.96 -4.80
N VAL A 167 3.78 -6.53 -3.56
CA VAL A 167 3.73 -5.11 -3.21
C VAL A 167 5.11 -4.66 -2.76
N ILE A 168 5.69 -3.74 -3.53
CA ILE A 168 7.05 -3.22 -3.30
C ILE A 168 7.01 -1.85 -2.63
N ASN A 169 6.11 -0.98 -3.09
CA ASN A 169 6.03 0.42 -2.65
C ASN A 169 5.20 0.53 -1.36
N ALA A 170 5.82 0.23 -0.22
CA ALA A 170 5.14 0.20 1.06
C ALA A 170 5.82 1.03 2.16
N ALA A 171 4.99 1.67 2.97
CA ALA A 171 5.37 2.33 4.22
C ALA A 171 4.45 1.86 5.34
N VAL A 172 5.02 1.60 6.53
CA VAL A 172 4.27 1.10 7.69
C VAL A 172 4.37 2.08 8.85
N LEU A 173 3.24 2.63 9.28
CA LEU A 173 3.12 3.58 10.38
C LEU A 173 2.63 2.86 11.63
N LEU A 174 3.46 2.83 12.67
CA LEU A 174 3.14 2.19 13.94
C LEU A 174 3.33 3.18 15.08
N VAL A 175 2.39 3.18 16.04
CA VAL A 175 2.46 4.09 17.18
C VAL A 175 3.72 3.82 17.99
N ASN A 176 4.42 4.88 18.35
CA ASN A 176 5.59 4.81 19.21
C ASN A 176 5.16 4.45 20.65
N GLY A 177 5.73 3.37 21.21
CA GLY A 177 5.36 2.90 22.55
C GLY A 177 5.71 3.87 23.69
N LYS A 178 6.61 4.85 23.45
CA LYS A 178 6.97 5.89 24.42
C LYS A 178 6.16 7.17 24.24
N ASP A 179 5.75 7.47 23.01
CA ASP A 179 4.89 8.62 22.68
C ASP A 179 3.71 8.16 21.83
N MET A 180 2.56 7.97 22.47
CA MET A 180 1.35 7.47 21.82
C MET A 180 0.82 8.40 20.73
N LYS A 181 1.23 9.67 20.71
CA LYS A 181 0.79 10.67 19.72
C LYS A 181 1.65 10.67 18.46
N ARG A 182 2.73 9.88 18.45
CA ARG A 182 3.73 9.82 17.39
C ARG A 182 3.63 8.50 16.63
N TYR A 183 3.68 8.58 15.30
CA TYR A 183 3.97 7.44 14.45
C TYR A 183 5.47 7.35 14.18
N ASP A 184 6.02 6.15 14.27
CA ASP A 184 7.29 5.80 13.63
C ASP A 184 6.98 5.17 12.26
N VAL A 185 7.69 5.63 11.23
CA VAL A 185 7.51 5.20 9.85
C VAL A 185 8.60 4.20 9.50
N TYR A 186 8.19 2.99 9.14
CA TYR A 186 9.08 1.92 8.74
C TYR A 186 9.02 1.68 7.25
N THR A 187 10.18 1.44 6.66
CA THR A 187 10.31 0.98 5.28
C THR A 187 11.41 -0.08 5.19
N TRP A 188 11.54 -0.67 4.00
CA TRP A 188 12.52 -1.71 3.70
C TRP A 188 13.20 -1.43 2.36
N GLU A 189 14.44 -1.87 2.27
CA GLU A 189 15.30 -1.77 1.09
C GLU A 189 15.73 -3.18 0.69
N PRO A 190 15.03 -3.82 -0.28
CA PRO A 190 15.23 -5.23 -0.61
C PRO A 190 16.65 -5.57 -1.06
N TYR A 191 17.30 -4.64 -1.77
CA TYR A 191 18.59 -4.83 -2.42
C TYR A 191 19.75 -4.10 -1.72
N SER A 192 19.59 -3.76 -0.44
CA SER A 192 20.65 -3.13 0.36
C SER A 192 21.73 -4.14 0.73
N ASN A 193 23.01 -3.73 0.70
CA ASN A 193 24.15 -4.52 1.18
C ASN A 193 24.22 -5.95 0.62
N SER A 194 24.06 -6.14 -0.70
CA SER A 194 24.07 -7.46 -1.37
C SER A 194 22.99 -8.46 -0.93
N SER A 195 21.98 -8.01 -0.18
CA SER A 195 20.73 -8.77 0.04
C SER A 195 19.97 -8.89 -1.28
N CYS A 196 19.41 -10.05 -1.57
CA CYS A 196 18.65 -10.28 -2.80
C CYS A 196 17.15 -10.38 -2.53
N ALA A 197 16.63 -9.35 -1.85
CA ALA A 197 15.24 -9.24 -1.41
C ALA A 197 14.76 -10.39 -0.51
N ASP A 198 15.68 -11.04 0.21
CA ASP A 198 15.45 -12.15 1.12
C ASP A 198 15.63 -11.74 2.60
N ASN A 199 16.39 -10.68 2.86
CA ASN A 199 16.62 -10.18 4.22
C ASN A 199 15.68 -9.03 4.62
N PHE A 200 14.57 -9.37 5.27
CA PHE A 200 13.66 -8.39 5.87
C PHE A 200 14.20 -7.73 7.14
N GLY A 201 15.32 -8.21 7.70
CA GLY A 201 15.94 -7.66 8.90
C GLY A 201 16.45 -6.22 8.73
N THR A 202 16.68 -5.80 7.49
CA THR A 202 17.04 -4.42 7.12
C THR A 202 15.88 -3.43 7.21
N THR A 203 14.66 -3.90 7.54
CA THR A 203 13.53 -3.02 7.87
C THR A 203 13.92 -2.08 9.02
N ARG A 204 13.79 -0.78 8.76
CA ARG A 204 14.23 0.29 9.66
C ARG A 204 13.21 1.41 9.71
N ALA A 205 13.17 2.11 10.84
CA ALA A 205 12.48 3.38 10.92
C ALA A 205 13.24 4.41 10.07
N VAL A 206 12.54 5.10 9.19
CA VAL A 206 13.12 6.13 8.31
C VAL A 206 12.65 7.52 8.65
N ASP A 207 11.52 7.61 9.34
CA ASP A 207 10.88 8.87 9.66
C ASP A 207 9.93 8.69 10.85
N SER A 208 9.30 9.78 11.25
CA SER A 208 8.27 9.82 12.26
C SER A 208 7.39 11.04 12.07
N CYS A 209 6.16 10.94 12.57
CA CYS A 209 5.22 12.04 12.50
C CYS A 209 4.46 12.21 13.81
N SER A 210 4.27 13.47 14.23
CA SER A 210 3.41 13.86 15.34
C SER A 210 2.68 15.14 14.99
N PHE A 211 1.38 15.21 15.27
CA PHE A 211 0.52 16.37 14.99
C PHE A 211 0.55 16.85 13.53
N GLY A 212 0.68 15.93 12.58
CA GLY A 212 0.80 16.25 11.15
C GLY A 212 2.16 16.82 10.76
N ILE A 213 3.14 16.83 11.66
CA ILE A 213 4.50 17.27 11.38
C ILE A 213 5.36 16.02 11.15
N ILE A 214 5.80 15.83 9.91
CA ILE A 214 6.77 14.80 9.53
C ILE A 214 8.17 15.36 9.82
N GLU A 215 8.95 14.68 10.67
CA GLU A 215 10.26 15.18 11.11
C GLU A 215 11.36 15.04 10.05
N GLY A 216 11.24 14.04 9.18
CA GLY A 216 12.18 13.74 8.12
C GLY A 216 11.84 14.40 6.78
N ASP A 217 12.87 14.50 5.94
CA ASP A 217 12.74 14.92 4.54
C ASP A 217 12.78 13.75 3.55
N ARG A 218 12.85 12.52 4.07
CA ARG A 218 13.02 11.32 3.23
C ARG A 218 11.68 10.89 2.63
N SER A 219 11.71 10.41 1.40
CA SER A 219 10.51 9.81 0.81
C SER A 219 10.20 8.49 1.49
N TRP A 220 8.93 8.27 1.85
CA TRP A 220 8.51 6.98 2.40
C TRP A 220 8.42 5.90 1.32
N PHE A 221 8.33 6.33 0.06
CA PHE A 221 8.19 5.49 -1.13
C PHE A 221 9.37 5.71 -2.10
N GLU A 222 10.60 5.63 -1.58
CA GLU A 222 11.81 5.65 -2.41
C GLU A 222 11.83 4.50 -3.43
N GLU A 223 12.57 4.70 -4.52
CA GLU A 223 12.80 3.67 -5.53
C GLU A 223 13.47 2.44 -4.90
N LYS A 224 12.70 1.37 -4.72
CA LYS A 224 13.15 0.16 -4.02
C LYS A 224 14.05 -0.74 -4.85
N ILE A 225 13.99 -0.58 -6.17
CA ILE A 225 14.84 -1.31 -7.11
C ILE A 225 15.99 -0.38 -7.46
N SER A 226 17.12 -0.56 -6.78
CA SER A 226 18.32 0.22 -7.10
C SER A 226 18.83 -0.14 -8.49
N LYS A 227 19.44 0.85 -9.17
CA LYS A 227 20.16 0.64 -10.44
C LYS A 227 21.28 -0.40 -10.35
N LYS A 228 21.74 -0.70 -9.12
CA LYS A 228 22.73 -1.72 -8.82
C LYS A 228 22.05 -2.80 -8.00
N LEU A 229 21.90 -3.99 -8.57
CA LEU A 229 21.33 -5.15 -7.88
C LEU A 229 22.41 -6.10 -7.34
N TYR A 230 23.67 -5.65 -7.25
CA TYR A 230 24.78 -6.36 -6.58
C TYR A 230 24.90 -7.86 -6.92
N ASN A 231 24.77 -8.22 -8.19
CA ASN A 231 24.80 -9.60 -8.69
C ASN A 231 23.66 -10.51 -8.21
N CYS A 232 22.55 -9.92 -7.74
CA CYS A 232 21.37 -10.70 -7.41
C CYS A 232 20.81 -11.41 -8.63
N SER A 233 20.31 -12.62 -8.41
CA SER A 233 19.68 -13.41 -9.45
C SER A 233 18.20 -13.03 -9.60
N VAL A 234 17.82 -12.51 -10.75
CA VAL A 234 16.43 -12.21 -11.11
C VAL A 234 15.87 -13.38 -11.89
N LYS A 235 14.86 -14.03 -11.30
CA LYS A 235 14.16 -15.13 -11.95
C LYS A 235 13.11 -14.58 -12.91
N VAL A 236 13.26 -14.89 -14.20
CA VAL A 236 12.34 -14.47 -15.26
C VAL A 236 11.54 -15.67 -15.72
N ASN A 237 10.23 -15.64 -15.45
CA ASN A 237 9.30 -16.59 -16.03
C ASN A 237 8.90 -16.11 -17.42
N TYR A 238 8.95 -16.99 -18.42
CA TYR A 238 8.55 -16.66 -19.77
C TYR A 238 7.68 -17.76 -20.38
N ILE A 239 6.91 -17.37 -21.39
CA ILE A 239 6.09 -18.25 -22.24
C ILE A 239 6.73 -18.27 -23.63
N LYS A 240 6.71 -19.43 -24.29
CA LYS A 240 7.14 -19.55 -25.68
C LYS A 240 6.12 -18.82 -26.57
N TRP A 241 6.53 -17.70 -27.15
CA TRP A 241 5.66 -16.88 -28.01
C TRP A 241 6.51 -16.25 -29.12
N PRO A 242 6.59 -16.87 -30.30
CA PRO A 242 7.24 -16.26 -31.46
C PRO A 242 6.53 -14.96 -31.90
N PRO A 243 7.26 -13.88 -32.26
CA PRO A 243 8.71 -13.77 -32.39
C PRO A 243 9.44 -13.34 -31.10
N TYR A 244 8.73 -13.08 -30.01
CA TYR A 244 9.24 -12.51 -28.77
C TYR A 244 10.13 -13.47 -27.96
N MET A 245 9.79 -14.76 -27.95
CA MET A 245 10.52 -15.84 -27.26
C MET A 245 10.45 -17.14 -28.08
N LYS A 246 11.58 -17.58 -28.66
CA LYS A 246 11.71 -18.84 -29.41
C LYS A 246 12.78 -19.75 -28.83
N GLU A 247 12.47 -21.03 -28.71
CA GLU A 247 13.45 -22.04 -28.29
C GLU A 247 14.53 -22.23 -29.36
N VAL A 248 15.80 -22.07 -28.97
CA VAL A 248 16.93 -22.32 -29.86
C VAL A 248 17.16 -23.83 -29.91
N THR A 249 16.69 -24.46 -30.97
CA THR A 249 16.98 -25.85 -31.29
C THR A 249 18.22 -25.87 -32.16
N ASN A 250 19.41 -26.07 -31.55
CA ASN A 250 20.54 -26.86 -32.06
C ASN A 250 21.91 -26.39 -31.52
N GLY A 251 22.71 -27.38 -31.06
CA GLY A 251 24.18 -27.37 -31.13
C GLY A 251 24.94 -26.91 -29.89
N LEU A 252 25.56 -27.87 -29.19
CA LEU A 252 26.75 -27.75 -28.31
C LEU A 252 27.29 -26.33 -28.09
N GLN A 253 26.65 -25.57 -27.19
CA GLN A 253 27.27 -24.38 -26.65
C GLN A 253 26.86 -24.18 -25.19
N TYR A 254 27.82 -23.69 -24.43
CA TYR A 254 27.91 -23.67 -22.97
C TYR A 254 26.69 -22.99 -22.29
N TRP A 255 26.48 -23.28 -21.00
CA TRP A 255 25.30 -23.00 -20.14
C TRP A 255 24.61 -21.62 -20.23
N ILE A 256 25.21 -20.62 -20.89
CA ILE A 256 24.64 -19.29 -21.14
C ILE A 256 23.75 -19.27 -22.42
N SER A 257 23.90 -20.24 -23.32
CA SER A 257 23.29 -20.23 -24.66
C SER A 257 22.00 -21.04 -24.83
N ARG A 258 21.45 -21.64 -23.76
CA ARG A 258 20.17 -22.39 -23.84
C ARG A 258 18.92 -21.51 -23.90
N PHE A 259 19.07 -20.18 -23.94
CA PHE A 259 17.95 -19.27 -23.81
C PHE A 259 17.59 -18.58 -25.13
N ASN A 260 16.29 -18.33 -25.21
CA ASN A 260 15.50 -18.11 -26.40
C ASN A 260 15.97 -16.94 -27.26
N SER A 261 16.05 -17.16 -28.57
CA SER A 261 16.12 -16.04 -29.51
C SER A 261 14.77 -15.32 -29.54
N GLY A 262 14.76 -14.00 -29.47
CA GLY A 262 13.55 -13.21 -29.57
C GLY A 262 13.74 -11.77 -29.10
N SER A 263 12.87 -10.87 -29.52
CA SER A 263 13.00 -9.43 -29.23
C SER A 263 13.01 -9.15 -27.73
N ASP A 264 12.15 -9.83 -26.96
CA ASP A 264 11.98 -9.57 -25.53
C ASP A 264 13.16 -10.10 -24.72
N PHE A 265 13.74 -11.21 -25.14
CA PHE A 265 14.98 -11.72 -24.57
C PHE A 265 16.11 -10.68 -24.69
N VAL A 266 16.26 -10.06 -25.87
CA VAL A 266 17.29 -9.03 -26.10
C VAL A 266 17.09 -7.83 -25.18
N VAL A 267 15.86 -7.33 -25.04
CA VAL A 267 15.55 -6.19 -24.17
C VAL A 267 15.87 -6.52 -22.71
N ILE A 268 15.43 -7.68 -22.22
CA ILE A 268 15.66 -8.11 -20.83
C ILE A 268 17.16 -8.33 -20.58
N PHE A 269 17.88 -8.90 -21.54
CA PHE A 269 19.31 -9.13 -21.45
C PHE A 269 20.11 -7.82 -21.41
N ILE A 270 19.82 -6.86 -22.29
CA ILE A 270 20.44 -5.52 -22.27
C ILE A 270 20.20 -4.84 -20.93
N TYR A 271 18.97 -4.94 -20.41
CA TYR A 271 18.63 -4.37 -19.11
C TYR A 271 19.43 -5.03 -17.96
N SER A 272 19.69 -6.35 -18.03
CA SER A 272 20.49 -7.06 -17.03
C SER A 272 21.96 -6.63 -17.00
N ILE A 273 22.55 -6.39 -18.17
CA ILE A 273 23.93 -5.87 -18.28
C ILE A 273 24.01 -4.48 -17.65
N ASN A 274 23.07 -3.60 -18.00
CA ASN A 274 23.06 -2.22 -17.53
C ASN A 274 22.82 -2.10 -16.01
N ASN A 275 22.13 -3.06 -15.38
CA ASN A 275 21.77 -3.01 -13.96
C ASN A 275 22.51 -4.04 -13.09
N THR A 276 23.52 -4.74 -13.64
CA THR A 276 24.42 -5.65 -12.89
C THR A 276 23.70 -6.76 -12.11
N PHE A 277 22.77 -7.46 -12.76
CA PHE A 277 22.08 -8.62 -12.18
C PHE A 277 22.15 -9.85 -13.06
N VAL A 278 22.01 -11.02 -12.44
CA VAL A 278 22.08 -12.31 -13.12
C VAL A 278 20.67 -12.75 -13.50
N LEU A 279 20.43 -13.02 -14.78
CA LEU A 279 19.13 -13.55 -15.23
C LEU A 279 19.08 -15.06 -15.08
N VAL A 280 18.03 -15.55 -14.42
CA VAL A 280 17.71 -16.98 -14.34
C VAL A 280 16.36 -17.19 -14.99
N PHE A 281 16.34 -17.75 -16.20
CA PHE A 281 15.10 -17.98 -16.93
C PHE A 281 14.46 -19.31 -16.52
N SER A 282 13.15 -19.30 -16.30
CA SER A 282 12.34 -20.49 -16.11
C SER A 282 11.14 -20.51 -17.03
N PHE A 283 10.92 -21.65 -17.69
CA PHE A 283 9.81 -21.85 -18.60
C PHE A 283 8.53 -22.21 -17.83
N SER A 284 7.39 -21.60 -18.19
CA SER A 284 6.07 -21.99 -17.68
C SER A 284 5.23 -22.65 -18.79
N LEU A 285 4.66 -23.81 -18.49
CA LEU A 285 3.76 -24.58 -19.37
C LEU A 285 2.32 -24.05 -19.37
N THR A 286 2.03 -22.98 -18.62
CA THR A 286 0.68 -22.39 -18.59
C THR A 286 0.27 -21.95 -19.98
N SER A 287 -0.84 -22.52 -20.47
CA SER A 287 -1.45 -22.28 -21.78
C SER A 287 -1.42 -20.80 -22.14
N ALA A 288 -1.09 -20.51 -23.40
CA ALA A 288 -1.06 -19.16 -23.95
C ALA A 288 -2.29 -18.35 -23.49
N PRO A 289 -2.14 -17.06 -23.11
CA PRO A 289 -3.29 -16.20 -22.86
C PRO A 289 -4.25 -16.26 -24.05
N PRO A 290 -5.57 -16.15 -23.83
CA PRO A 290 -6.54 -16.15 -24.91
C PRO A 290 -6.11 -15.13 -25.95
N ILE A 291 -5.91 -15.62 -27.18
CA ILE A 291 -5.57 -14.79 -28.32
C ILE A 291 -6.74 -13.81 -28.46
N PHE A 292 -6.54 -12.55 -28.08
CA PHE A 292 -7.39 -11.48 -28.57
C PHE A 292 -7.10 -11.39 -30.06
N CYS A 293 -7.92 -12.07 -30.87
CA CYS A 293 -7.91 -11.90 -32.31
C CYS A 293 -8.20 -10.41 -32.57
N TYR A 294 -7.16 -9.68 -32.94
CA TYR A 294 -7.30 -8.35 -33.51
C TYR A 294 -8.03 -8.54 -34.83
N ASP A 295 -9.31 -8.17 -34.86
CA ASP A 295 -10.11 -8.15 -36.08
C ASP A 295 -9.71 -6.90 -36.89
N PRO A 296 -8.96 -7.05 -38.00
CA PRO A 296 -8.54 -5.91 -38.80
C PRO A 296 -9.71 -5.25 -39.56
N THR A 297 -10.92 -5.82 -39.51
CA THR A 297 -12.11 -5.22 -40.14
C THR A 297 -12.74 -4.10 -39.30
N ASN A 298 -12.30 -3.91 -38.05
CA ASN A 298 -12.89 -2.93 -37.13
C ASN A 298 -12.01 -1.69 -36.93
N ILE A 299 -11.42 -1.18 -38.02
CA ILE A 299 -10.75 0.12 -38.04
C ILE A 299 -11.84 1.17 -38.37
N PRO A 300 -12.23 2.05 -37.44
CA PRO A 300 -13.08 3.17 -37.79
C PRO A 300 -12.33 4.06 -38.79
N SER A 301 -12.89 4.20 -39.98
CA SER A 301 -12.44 5.16 -40.99
C SER A 301 -12.53 6.57 -40.40
N ILE A 302 -11.38 7.24 -40.31
CA ILE A 302 -11.25 8.67 -40.00
C ILE A 302 -11.69 9.49 -41.22
#